data_AF-A0A6J8A0N0-F1
#
_entry.id   AF-A0A6J8A0N0-F1
#
_cell.length_a   1.000
_cell.length_b   1.000
_cell.length_c   1.000
_cell.angle_alpha   90.00
_cell.angle_beta   90.00
_cell.angle_gamma   90.00
#
_symmetry.space_group_name_H-M   'P 1'
#
loop_
_entity.id
_entity.type
_entity.pdbx_description
1 polymer ?
#
loop_
_entity_poly.entity_id
_entity_poly.type
_entity_poly.pdbx_seq_one_letter_code
_entity_poly.pdbx_strand_id
1 'polypeptide(L)'
;MSRWSEEIKLVKPRALRASRAKSATKEKVESYFEELKNVLDKYDLSRKPRCIFNIDEKGFNTEHKPSDVVGDKKSTTQSITPRRSQTVTVIAGENTHIPPFFVFPGKGMLSELLTGGMPGTDSGVSDSGLSKTELFLRYMQEHFIKYVPSCNADNPGDI
;
A
#
# COMPACT_ATOMS: atom_id res chain seq x y z
N MET A 1 -14.91 35.13 18.76
CA MET A 1 -14.06 34.09 19.37
C MET A 1 -12.65 34.63 19.57
N SER A 2 -12.41 35.48 20.58
CA SER A 2 -11.11 36.14 20.80
C SER A 2 -10.52 35.89 22.20
N ARG A 3 -11.26 35.21 23.09
CA ARG A 3 -10.91 35.12 24.51
C ARG A 3 -9.98 33.94 24.85
N TRP A 4 -9.87 32.95 23.96
CA TRP A 4 -9.15 31.68 24.18
C TRP A 4 -8.33 31.26 22.95
N SER A 5 -7.86 32.21 22.12
CA SER A 5 -7.23 31.91 20.83
C SER A 5 -5.95 31.07 20.94
N GLU A 6 -5.26 31.13 22.08
CA GLU A 6 -4.07 30.32 22.38
C GLU A 6 -4.40 28.92 22.94
N GLU A 7 -5.61 28.71 23.47
CA GLU A 7 -6.02 27.46 24.12
C GLU A 7 -6.96 26.61 23.26
N ILE A 8 -7.77 27.24 22.39
CA ILE A 8 -8.82 26.57 21.64
C ILE A 8 -8.73 26.93 20.16
N LYS A 9 -8.40 25.93 19.35
CA LYS A 9 -8.42 26.00 17.90
C LYS A 9 -9.61 25.23 17.35
N LEU A 10 -10.31 25.79 16.37
CA LEU A 10 -11.29 25.04 15.59
C LEU A 10 -10.54 24.01 14.72
N VAL A 11 -10.68 22.73 15.04
CA VAL A 11 -10.04 21.63 14.31
C VAL A 11 -11.10 20.94 13.45
N LYS A 12 -10.81 20.80 12.15
CA LYS A 12 -11.63 19.97 11.27
C LYS A 12 -11.33 18.49 11.56
N PRO A 13 -12.31 17.69 12.02
CA PRO A 13 -12.06 16.29 12.33
C PRO A 13 -11.70 15.52 11.05
N ARG A 14 -10.74 14.60 11.17
CA ARG A 14 -10.40 13.68 10.08
C ARG A 14 -11.50 12.63 9.98
N ALA A 15 -12.01 12.39 8.77
CA ALA A 15 -12.96 11.31 8.54
C ALA A 15 -12.31 9.95 8.88
N LEU A 16 -12.88 9.24 9.84
CA LEU A 16 -12.45 7.89 10.24
C LEU A 16 -13.54 6.90 9.82
N ARG A 17 -13.16 5.83 9.11
CA ARG A 17 -14.11 4.78 8.74
C ARG A 17 -14.62 4.08 10.01
N ALA A 18 -15.91 3.75 10.03
CA ALA A 18 -16.53 3.08 11.18
C ALA A 18 -15.84 1.77 11.57
N SER A 19 -15.34 1.00 10.60
CA SER A 19 -14.56 -0.22 10.86
C SER A 19 -13.28 0.07 11.63
N ARG A 20 -12.53 1.13 11.26
CA ARG A 20 -11.32 1.54 11.96
C ARG A 20 -11.62 2.00 13.38
N ALA A 21 -12.69 2.78 13.57
CA ALA A 21 -13.13 3.19 14.90
C ALA A 21 -13.48 1.98 15.78
N LYS A 22 -14.22 1.01 15.23
CA LYS A 22 -14.58 -0.23 15.93
C LYS A 22 -13.40 -1.14 16.22
N SER A 23 -12.31 -1.07 15.45
CA SER A 23 -11.13 -1.91 15.64
C SER A 23 -10.10 -1.31 16.60
N ALA A 24 -10.17 -0.01 16.86
CA ALA A 24 -9.25 0.71 17.74
C ALA A 24 -9.72 0.72 19.21
N THR A 25 -10.40 -0.34 19.68
CA THR A 25 -10.72 -0.50 21.10
C THR A 25 -9.57 -1.21 21.81
N LYS A 26 -9.44 -0.99 23.12
CA LYS A 26 -8.37 -1.57 23.93
C LYS A 26 -8.32 -3.09 23.79
N GLU A 27 -9.47 -3.73 23.90
CA GLU A 27 -9.62 -5.20 23.88
C GLU A 27 -9.16 -5.79 22.54
N LYS A 28 -9.47 -5.12 21.42
CA LYS A 28 -9.07 -5.57 20.08
C LYS A 28 -7.59 -5.38 19.82
N VAL A 29 -7.03 -4.28 20.32
CA VAL A 29 -5.59 -4.02 20.22
C VAL A 29 -4.81 -5.04 21.06
N GLU A 30 -5.25 -5.32 22.28
CA GLU A 30 -4.65 -6.33 23.15
C GLU A 30 -4.72 -7.73 22.52
N SER A 31 -5.89 -8.14 22.02
CA SER A 31 -6.08 -9.41 21.33
C SER A 31 -5.18 -9.54 20.09
N TYR A 32 -5.02 -8.47 19.29
CA TYR A 32 -4.11 -8.47 18.15
C TYR A 32 -2.64 -8.71 18.57
N PHE A 33 -2.16 -8.03 19.61
CA PHE A 33 -0.77 -8.18 20.06
C PHE A 33 -0.52 -9.55 20.73
N GLU A 34 -1.53 -10.13 21.38
CA GLU A 34 -1.46 -11.49 21.91
C GLU A 34 -1.35 -12.52 20.76
N GLU A 35 -2.19 -12.41 19.73
CA GLU A 35 -2.09 -13.24 18.54
C GLU A 35 -0.74 -13.09 17.83
N LEU A 36 -0.27 -11.84 17.68
CA LEU A 36 1.04 -11.56 17.09
C LEU A 36 2.15 -12.24 17.88
N LYS A 37 2.15 -12.10 19.22
CA LYS A 37 3.12 -12.77 20.09
C LYS A 37 3.09 -14.29 19.91
N ASN A 38 1.90 -14.89 19.89
CA ASN A 38 1.74 -16.33 19.71
C ASN A 38 2.31 -16.81 18.36
N VAL A 39 2.13 -16.05 17.29
CA VAL A 39 2.70 -16.35 15.96
C VAL A 39 4.23 -16.22 15.99
N LEU A 40 4.75 -15.15 16.60
CA LEU A 40 6.20 -14.92 16.71
C LEU A 40 6.89 -16.03 17.51
N ASP A 41 6.28 -16.46 18.62
CA ASP A 41 6.82 -17.52 19.47
C ASP A 41 6.72 -18.90 18.79
N LYS A 42 5.58 -19.20 18.14
CA LYS A 42 5.36 -20.48 17.44
C LYS A 42 6.38 -20.75 16.34
N TYR A 43 6.79 -19.71 15.62
CA TYR A 43 7.72 -19.82 14.48
C TYR A 43 9.14 -19.34 14.80
N ASP A 44 9.46 -19.05 16.07
CA ASP A 44 10.76 -18.54 16.51
C ASP A 44 11.24 -17.34 15.67
N LEU A 45 10.34 -16.38 15.45
CA LEU A 45 10.56 -15.17 14.65
C LEU A 45 11.02 -13.98 15.49
N SER A 46 10.87 -14.05 16.82
CA SER A 46 11.27 -12.98 17.76
C SER A 46 12.74 -12.58 17.65
N ARG A 47 13.61 -13.49 17.17
CA ARG A 47 15.04 -13.25 16.91
C ARG A 47 15.40 -13.18 15.42
N LYS A 48 14.41 -13.19 14.52
CA LYS A 48 14.59 -13.24 13.06
C LYS A 48 13.81 -12.10 12.39
N PRO A 49 14.13 -10.82 12.65
CA PRO A 49 13.41 -9.69 12.04
C PRO A 49 13.50 -9.70 10.51
N ARG A 50 14.59 -10.21 9.93
CA ARG A 50 14.77 -10.44 8.47
C ARG A 50 13.73 -11.38 7.83
N CYS A 51 12.92 -12.05 8.65
CA CYS A 51 11.87 -12.98 8.23
C CYS A 51 10.46 -12.42 8.37
N ILE A 52 10.33 -11.19 8.86
CA ILE A 52 9.05 -10.52 9.06
C ILE A 52 8.92 -9.47 7.98
N PHE A 53 8.01 -9.68 7.04
CA PHE A 53 7.80 -8.79 5.90
C PHE A 53 6.55 -7.96 6.10
N ASN A 54 6.64 -6.66 5.83
CA ASN A 54 5.47 -5.81 5.69
C ASN A 54 5.13 -5.74 4.20
N ILE A 55 3.93 -6.17 3.80
CA ILE A 55 3.49 -6.08 2.41
C ILE A 55 2.39 -5.04 2.35
N ASP A 56 2.54 -4.04 1.50
CA ASP A 56 1.55 -2.98 1.33
C ASP A 56 1.25 -2.72 -0.14
N GLU A 57 0.07 -2.15 -0.39
CA GLU A 57 -0.42 -1.81 -1.72
C GLU A 57 -0.55 -0.30 -1.88
N LYS A 58 0.00 0.23 -2.97
CA LYS A 58 -0.10 1.65 -3.30
C LYS A 58 -0.70 1.85 -4.68
N GLY A 59 -1.86 2.49 -4.72
CA GLY A 59 -2.53 2.93 -5.94
C GLY A 59 -1.97 4.25 -6.46
N PHE A 60 -1.61 4.28 -7.74
CA PHE A 60 -1.22 5.45 -8.50
C PHE A 60 -2.35 5.80 -9.47
N ASN A 61 -2.92 6.99 -9.31
CA ASN A 61 -3.93 7.49 -10.25
C ASN A 61 -3.23 8.20 -11.40
N THR A 62 -3.62 7.88 -12.63
CA THR A 62 -3.13 8.55 -13.84
C THR A 62 -3.82 9.87 -14.13
N GLU A 63 -4.81 10.27 -13.32
CA GLU A 63 -5.42 11.59 -13.42
C GLU A 63 -4.41 12.67 -13.04
N HIS A 64 -4.20 13.64 -13.93
CA HIS A 64 -3.50 14.85 -13.56
C HIS A 64 -4.40 15.67 -12.63
N LYS A 65 -3.84 16.09 -11.49
CA LYS A 65 -4.46 17.15 -10.69
C LYS A 65 -4.05 18.48 -11.32
N PRO A 66 -4.99 19.31 -11.80
CA PRO A 66 -4.66 20.63 -12.32
C PRO A 66 -3.90 21.42 -11.25
N SER A 67 -2.83 22.10 -11.64
CA SER A 67 -2.07 22.96 -10.73
C SER A 67 -2.92 24.16 -10.29
N ASP A 68 -2.62 24.70 -9.11
CA ASP A 68 -3.24 25.93 -8.67
C ASP A 68 -2.87 27.07 -9.64
N VAL A 69 -3.88 27.85 -10.04
CA VAL A 69 -3.73 28.98 -10.95
C VAL A 69 -4.16 30.27 -10.24
N VAL A 70 -3.43 31.36 -10.48
CA VAL A 70 -3.83 32.69 -10.04
C VAL A 70 -4.80 33.26 -11.07
N GLY A 71 -6.02 33.57 -10.67
CA GLY A 71 -7.08 34.08 -11.55
C GLY A 71 -7.93 35.16 -10.91
N ASP A 72 -8.74 35.84 -11.73
CA ASP A 72 -9.68 36.86 -11.26
C ASP A 72 -10.77 36.21 -10.37
N LYS A 73 -11.10 36.86 -9.24
CA LYS A 73 -12.11 36.40 -8.26
C LYS A 73 -13.49 36.18 -8.87
N LYS A 74 -13.79 36.82 -10.01
CA LYS A 74 -15.08 36.72 -10.70
C LYS A 74 -15.08 35.66 -11.80
N SER A 75 -13.95 35.01 -12.07
CA SER A 75 -13.81 34.01 -13.13
C SER A 75 -13.68 32.60 -12.56
N THR A 76 -14.33 31.63 -13.20
CA THR A 76 -14.17 30.20 -12.90
C THR A 76 -13.21 29.60 -13.91
N THR A 77 -12.00 29.24 -13.49
CA THR A 77 -11.05 28.50 -14.33
C THR A 77 -11.48 27.03 -14.44
N GLN A 78 -11.37 26.49 -15.66
CA GLN A 78 -11.69 25.09 -15.94
C GLN A 78 -10.43 24.37 -16.40
N SER A 79 -10.26 23.12 -15.97
CA SER A 79 -9.22 22.24 -16.47
C SER A 79 -9.87 21.00 -17.06
N ILE A 80 -9.32 20.54 -18.20
CA ILE A 80 -9.76 19.32 -18.85
C ILE A 80 -9.10 18.15 -18.15
N THR A 81 -9.83 17.41 -17.31
CA THR A 81 -9.36 16.13 -16.77
C THR A 81 -9.90 14.96 -17.60
N PRO A 82 -9.22 13.80 -17.61
CA PRO A 82 -9.73 12.60 -18.27
C PRO A 82 -11.10 12.22 -17.68
N ARG A 83 -12.00 11.67 -18.52
CA ARG A 83 -13.34 11.25 -18.06
C ARG A 83 -13.33 10.10 -17.05
N ARG A 84 -12.25 9.32 -17.00
CA ARG A 84 -12.15 8.13 -16.14
C ARG A 84 -10.73 7.96 -15.62
N SER A 85 -10.56 7.95 -14.31
CA SER A 85 -9.32 7.54 -13.66
C SER A 85 -9.02 6.09 -13.98
N GLN A 86 -7.77 5.83 -14.31
CA GLN A 86 -7.21 4.50 -14.24
C GLN A 86 -6.22 4.49 -13.09
N THR A 87 -6.44 3.59 -12.13
CA THR A 87 -5.51 3.37 -11.03
C THR A 87 -4.60 2.21 -11.40
N VAL A 88 -3.30 2.39 -11.33
CA VAL A 88 -2.33 1.29 -11.36
C VAL A 88 -1.88 1.06 -9.93
N THR A 89 -2.01 -0.15 -9.43
CA THR A 89 -1.56 -0.47 -8.07
C THR A 89 -0.20 -1.16 -8.10
N VAL A 90 0.67 -0.84 -7.16
CA VAL A 90 1.90 -1.61 -6.89
C VAL A 90 1.73 -2.34 -5.58
N ILE A 91 2.03 -3.63 -5.58
CA ILE A 91 2.21 -4.44 -4.38
C ILE A 91 3.71 -4.55 -4.13
N ALA A 92 4.14 -4.15 -2.93
CA ALA A 92 5.54 -4.18 -2.55
C ALA A 92 5.72 -4.71 -1.13
N GLY A 93 6.81 -5.47 -0.92
CA GLY A 93 7.25 -5.90 0.39
C GLY A 93 8.37 -5.01 0.92
N GLU A 94 8.34 -4.73 2.22
CA GLU A 94 9.35 -4.00 2.97
C GLU A 94 9.98 -4.96 3.99
N ASN A 95 11.30 -5.16 3.85
CA ASN A 95 12.29 -5.76 4.77
C ASN A 95 13.55 -6.09 3.94
N THR A 96 13.35 -6.73 2.79
CA THR A 96 14.37 -6.96 1.76
C THR A 96 13.83 -6.59 0.39
N HIS A 97 14.71 -6.52 -0.61
CA HIS A 97 14.31 -6.16 -1.97
C HIS A 97 13.50 -7.29 -2.63
N ILE A 98 12.19 -7.08 -2.77
CA ILE A 98 11.30 -7.88 -3.59
C ILE A 98 10.96 -7.03 -4.82
N PRO A 99 11.18 -7.53 -6.05
CA PRO A 99 10.82 -6.79 -7.26
C PRO A 99 9.35 -6.34 -7.22
N PRO A 100 9.00 -5.18 -7.80
CA PRO A 100 7.63 -4.68 -7.74
C PRO A 100 6.68 -5.61 -8.51
N PHE A 101 5.45 -5.71 -8.01
CA PHE A 101 4.35 -6.35 -8.72
C PHE A 101 3.27 -5.33 -9.05
N PHE A 102 2.99 -5.13 -10.33
CA PHE A 102 2.00 -4.15 -10.78
C PHE A 102 0.62 -4.78 -10.99
N VAL A 103 -0.43 -4.04 -10.69
CA VAL A 103 -1.82 -4.38 -11.02
C VAL A 103 -2.33 -3.31 -11.97
N PHE A 104 -2.44 -3.68 -13.24
CA PHE A 104 -2.91 -2.77 -14.28
C PHE A 104 -4.43 -2.86 -14.44
N PRO A 105 -5.13 -1.74 -14.74
CA PRO A 105 -6.53 -1.76 -15.06
C PRO A 105 -6.76 -2.32 -16.47
N GLY A 106 -7.64 -3.32 -16.61
CA GLY A 106 -7.94 -3.90 -17.91
C GLY A 106 -8.63 -5.26 -17.82
N LYS A 107 -8.75 -5.92 -18.98
CA LYS A 107 -9.29 -7.30 -19.10
C LYS A 107 -8.25 -8.34 -19.49
N GLY A 108 -7.08 -7.90 -19.96
CA GLY A 108 -6.02 -8.76 -20.45
C GLY A 108 -4.67 -8.09 -20.26
N MET A 109 -3.64 -8.92 -20.09
CA MET A 109 -2.27 -8.47 -19.93
C MET A 109 -1.66 -8.11 -21.27
N LEU A 110 -1.04 -6.93 -21.35
CA LEU A 110 -0.26 -6.46 -22.50
C LEU A 110 1.21 -6.48 -22.10
N SER A 111 2.05 -7.23 -22.79
CA SER A 111 3.47 -7.37 -22.44
C SER A 111 4.21 -6.04 -22.47
N GLU A 112 3.73 -5.09 -23.28
CA GLU A 112 4.28 -3.74 -23.38
C GLU A 112 4.23 -2.97 -22.05
N LEU A 113 3.30 -3.29 -21.15
CA LEU A 113 3.15 -2.62 -19.85
C LEU A 113 4.35 -2.83 -18.92
N LEU A 114 5.15 -3.87 -19.17
CA LEU A 114 6.37 -4.17 -18.42
C LEU A 114 7.64 -3.69 -19.14
N THR A 115 7.51 -3.01 -20.28
CA THR A 115 8.67 -2.53 -21.04
C THR A 115 9.48 -1.53 -20.23
N GLY A 116 10.78 -1.77 -20.09
CA GLY A 116 11.66 -0.93 -19.27
C GLY A 116 11.54 -1.16 -17.76
N GLY A 117 10.77 -2.18 -17.34
CA GLY A 117 10.69 -2.60 -15.95
C GLY A 117 12.03 -3.15 -15.42
N MET A 118 12.19 -3.09 -14.10
CA MET A 118 13.36 -3.67 -13.42
C MET A 118 13.35 -5.21 -13.56
N PRO A 119 14.51 -5.89 -13.63
CA PRO A 119 14.55 -7.35 -13.65
C PRO A 119 13.69 -7.97 -12.55
N GLY A 120 12.87 -8.95 -12.93
CA GLY A 120 11.98 -9.66 -12.01
C GLY A 120 10.67 -8.95 -11.70
N THR A 121 10.44 -7.73 -12.22
CA THR A 121 9.11 -7.09 -12.21
C THR A 121 8.10 -8.00 -12.88
N ASP A 122 6.95 -8.19 -12.23
CA ASP A 122 5.83 -8.93 -12.80
C ASP A 122 4.52 -8.14 -12.56
N SER A 123 3.41 -8.67 -13.08
CA SER A 123 2.14 -7.97 -12.97
C SER A 123 0.91 -8.86 -13.16
N GLY A 124 -0.20 -8.30 -12.74
CA GLY A 124 -1.53 -8.78 -13.00
C GLY A 124 -2.42 -7.70 -13.57
N VAL A 125 -3.64 -8.12 -13.92
CA VAL A 125 -4.66 -7.22 -14.46
C VAL A 125 -5.95 -7.41 -13.67
N SER A 126 -6.63 -6.30 -13.40
CA SER A 126 -7.98 -6.32 -12.84
C SER A 126 -8.82 -5.22 -13.48
N ASP A 127 -10.16 -5.35 -13.46
CA ASP A 127 -11.03 -4.37 -14.12
C ASP A 127 -10.85 -2.92 -13.59
N SER A 128 -10.47 -2.78 -12.32
CA SER A 128 -10.28 -1.50 -11.64
C SER A 128 -8.81 -1.09 -11.48
N GLY A 129 -7.87 -2.00 -11.74
CA GLY A 129 -6.45 -1.83 -11.41
C GLY A 129 -6.15 -1.85 -9.90
N LEU A 130 -7.13 -2.24 -9.08
CA LEU A 130 -6.94 -2.58 -7.68
C LEU A 130 -6.75 -4.10 -7.53
N SER A 131 -5.99 -4.50 -6.53
CA SER A 131 -5.82 -5.91 -6.19
C SER A 131 -7.15 -6.55 -5.78
N LYS A 132 -7.38 -7.78 -6.22
CA LYS A 132 -8.46 -8.67 -5.77
C LYS A 132 -7.83 -9.86 -5.07
N THR A 133 -8.59 -10.57 -4.24
CA THR A 133 -8.09 -11.72 -3.45
C THR A 133 -7.31 -12.73 -4.31
N GLU A 134 -7.83 -13.12 -5.46
CA GLU A 134 -7.18 -14.08 -6.37
C GLU A 134 -5.83 -13.56 -6.88
N LEU A 135 -5.75 -12.27 -7.19
CA LEU A 135 -4.53 -11.65 -7.69
C LEU A 135 -3.48 -11.49 -6.59
N PHE A 136 -3.91 -11.15 -5.38
CA PHE A 136 -3.02 -11.11 -4.21
C PHE A 136 -2.49 -12.52 -3.88
N LEU A 137 -3.32 -13.55 -3.97
CA LEU A 137 -2.87 -14.94 -3.78
C LEU A 137 -1.87 -15.36 -4.85
N ARG A 138 -2.10 -14.99 -6.11
CA ARG A 138 -1.15 -15.20 -7.20
C ARG A 138 0.17 -14.49 -6.92
N TYR A 139 0.13 -13.22 -6.50
CA TYR A 139 1.32 -12.49 -6.06
C TYR A 139 2.08 -13.25 -4.95
N MET A 140 1.39 -13.74 -3.93
CA MET A 140 2.03 -14.48 -2.84
C MET A 140 2.70 -15.77 -3.33
N GLN A 141 2.01 -16.54 -4.17
CA GLN A 141 2.46 -17.86 -4.63
C GLN A 141 3.56 -17.80 -5.69
N GLU A 142 3.39 -16.93 -6.69
CA GLU A 142 4.23 -16.93 -7.90
C GLU A 142 5.33 -15.87 -7.84
N HIS A 143 5.16 -14.81 -7.04
CA HIS A 143 6.09 -13.67 -7.00
C HIS A 143 6.79 -13.53 -5.66
N PHE A 144 6.05 -13.38 -4.56
CA PHE A 144 6.62 -13.16 -3.23
C PHE A 144 7.51 -14.33 -2.79
N ILE A 145 7.00 -15.57 -2.83
CA ILE A 145 7.77 -16.77 -2.44
C ILE A 145 9.02 -16.97 -3.33
N LYS A 146 8.96 -16.54 -4.59
CA LYS A 146 10.08 -16.65 -5.53
C LYS A 146 11.26 -15.74 -5.16
N TYR A 147 10.99 -14.55 -4.62
CA TYR A 147 12.01 -13.54 -4.34
C TYR A 147 12.32 -13.35 -2.86
N VAL A 148 11.49 -13.89 -1.96
CA VAL A 148 11.75 -13.80 -0.52
C VAL A 148 13.02 -14.60 -0.16
N PRO A 149 13.99 -14.00 0.55
CA PRO A 149 15.19 -14.72 0.99
C PRO A 149 14.88 -15.85 1.96
N SER A 150 15.74 -16.87 1.98
CA SER A 150 15.63 -17.96 2.97
C SER A 150 15.82 -17.43 4.39
N CYS A 151 14.92 -17.84 5.26
CA CYS A 151 14.91 -17.50 6.68
C CYS A 151 15.84 -18.35 7.56
N ASN A 152 16.41 -19.42 7.00
CA ASN A 152 17.18 -20.42 7.75
C ASN A 152 18.70 -20.24 7.64
N ALA A 153 19.18 -19.18 6.98
CA ALA A 153 20.60 -18.91 6.92
C ALA A 153 21.04 -18.26 8.24
N ASP A 154 21.58 -19.05 9.16
CA ASP A 154 22.62 -18.56 10.06
C ASP A 154 23.85 -18.33 9.20
N ASN A 155 23.90 -17.22 8.46
CA ASN A 155 25.12 -16.80 7.79
C ASN A 155 25.98 -16.07 8.84
N PRO A 156 27.12 -16.65 9.27
CA PRO A 156 28.01 -16.02 10.24
C PRO A 156 28.84 -14.86 9.65
N GLY A 157 28.33 -14.18 8.61
CA GLY A 157 29.11 -13.26 7.77
C GLY A 157 28.68 -11.79 7.77
N ASP A 158 27.52 -11.44 8.35
CA ASP A 158 27.01 -10.07 8.29
C ASP A 158 27.09 -9.41 9.67
N ILE A 159 28.29 -8.89 9.98
CA ILE A 159 28.54 -7.85 11.00
C ILE A 159 28.89 -6.56 10.26
#